data_AF-A0A7Y6BW30-F1
#
_entry.id   AF-A0A7Y6BW30-F1
#
_cell.length_a   1.000
_cell.length_b   1.000
_cell.length_c   1.000
_cell.angle_alpha   90.00
_cell.angle_beta   90.00
_cell.angle_gamma   90.00
#
_symmetry.space_group_name_H-M   'P 1'
#
loop_
_entity.id
_entity.type
_entity.pdbx_description
1 polymer ?
#
loop_
_entity_poly.entity_id
_entity_poly.type
_entity_poly.pdbx_seq_one_letter_code
_entity_poly.pdbx_strand_id
1 'polypeptide(L)'
;MLDPVFTDYTPPFRFGGRRYSEQMPIEIEVFPEIDAVLISHDHYDHLDYRAIKKLRNKVRKFLVPLGVGSHLERWGDTERIVELDWWEEVEVLT
;
A
#
# COMPACT_ATOMS: atom_id res chain seq x y z
N MET A 1 -5.93 1.68 6.77
CA MET A 1 -4.99 2.69 6.20
C MET A 1 -5.26 2.77 4.71
N LEU A 2 -5.18 3.95 4.09
CA LEU A 2 -5.47 4.16 2.66
C LEU A 2 -4.20 4.66 1.94
N ASP A 3 -3.90 4.09 0.77
CA ASP A 3 -2.85 4.52 -0.17
C ASP A 3 -1.53 4.92 0.51
N PRO A 4 -0.87 4.00 1.25
CA PRO A 4 0.30 4.34 2.04
C PRO A 4 1.50 4.66 1.16
N VAL A 5 1.86 5.95 1.06
CA VAL A 5 3.06 6.43 0.37
C VAL A 5 4.02 7.11 1.32
N PHE A 6 5.22 6.53 1.45
CA PHE A 6 6.26 6.95 2.40
C PHE A 6 7.60 7.23 1.72
N THR A 7 7.71 7.05 0.40
CA THR A 7 8.90 7.43 -0.34
C THR A 7 8.95 8.91 -0.70
N ASP A 8 10.19 9.40 -0.82
CA ASP A 8 10.49 10.75 -1.31
C ASP A 8 10.20 10.95 -2.79
N TYR A 9 10.12 9.85 -3.56
CA TYR A 9 9.88 9.84 -5.00
C TYR A 9 8.76 8.87 -5.28
N THR A 10 7.78 9.30 -6.07
CA THR A 10 6.70 8.44 -6.54
C THR A 10 7.19 7.52 -7.67
N PRO A 11 7.76 8.00 -8.80
CA PRO A 11 8.19 7.10 -9.86
C PRO A 11 9.36 6.18 -9.45
N PRO A 12 9.53 5.04 -10.15
CA PRO A 12 10.62 4.11 -9.90
C PRO A 12 12.01 4.68 -10.28
N PHE A 13 12.04 5.85 -10.92
CA PHE A 13 13.22 6.60 -11.29
C PHE A 13 13.38 7.82 -10.38
N ARG A 14 14.63 8.12 -9.96
CA ARG A 14 14.95 9.23 -9.05
C ARG A 14 14.94 10.62 -9.71
N PHE A 15 14.35 10.75 -10.90
CA PHE A 15 14.34 12.00 -11.68
C PHE A 15 12.91 12.50 -11.84
N GLY A 16 12.63 13.70 -11.32
CA GLY A 16 11.26 14.23 -11.23
C GLY A 16 10.42 13.55 -10.14
N GLY A 17 9.28 14.15 -9.79
CA GLY A 17 8.30 13.53 -8.89
C GLY A 17 8.72 13.41 -7.42
N ARG A 18 9.51 14.39 -6.91
CA ARG A 18 9.77 14.46 -5.47
C ARG A 18 8.47 14.81 -4.72
N ARG A 19 8.25 14.20 -3.57
CA ARG A 19 7.12 14.53 -2.71
C ARG A 19 7.20 16.01 -2.28
N TYR A 20 6.04 16.64 -2.09
CA TYR A 20 5.96 18.05 -1.70
C TYR A 20 6.31 18.28 -0.22
N SER A 21 6.00 17.31 0.65
CA SER A 21 6.33 17.38 2.07
C SER A 21 7.82 17.14 2.29
N GLU A 22 8.50 18.05 2.99
CA GLU A 22 9.92 17.91 3.30
C GLU A 22 10.20 16.74 4.27
N GLN A 23 9.24 16.44 5.14
CA GLN A 23 9.33 15.37 6.14
C GLN A 23 8.05 14.53 6.14
N MET A 24 8.18 13.26 6.53
CA MET A 24 7.02 12.45 6.87
C MET A 24 6.44 12.94 8.21
N PRO A 25 5.12 13.12 8.33
CA PRO A 25 4.51 13.45 9.62
C PRO A 25 4.62 12.29 10.63
N ILE A 26 4.87 11.07 10.15
CA ILE A 26 4.94 9.86 10.95
C ILE A 26 5.81 8.80 10.26
N GLU A 27 6.61 8.09 11.05
CA GLU A 27 7.44 6.98 10.58
C GLU A 27 6.64 5.68 10.45
N ILE A 28 6.99 4.79 9.52
CA ILE A 28 6.27 3.51 9.35
C ILE A 28 6.36 2.64 10.61
N GLU A 29 7.48 2.72 11.30
CA GLU A 29 7.83 1.87 12.41
C GLU A 29 6.91 2.11 13.62
N VAL A 30 6.33 3.31 13.76
CA VAL A 30 5.48 3.67 14.90
C VAL A 30 4.03 3.21 14.76
N PHE A 31 3.59 2.78 13.58
CA PHE A 31 2.23 2.26 13.42
C PHE A 31 2.03 0.97 14.23
N PRO A 32 0.85 0.79 14.86
CA PRO A 32 0.47 -0.49 15.46
C PRO A 32 0.20 -1.54 14.37
N GLU A 33 -0.36 -2.68 14.76
CA GLU A 33 -0.99 -3.58 13.78
C GLU A 33 -2.10 -2.84 13.01
N ILE A 34 -2.23 -3.16 11.73
CA ILE A 34 -3.14 -2.55 10.77
C ILE A 34 -4.06 -3.63 10.26
N ASP A 35 -5.35 -3.50 10.55
CA ASP A 35 -6.33 -4.51 10.12
C ASP A 35 -6.44 -4.60 8.60
N ALA A 36 -6.48 -3.44 7.94
CA ALA A 36 -6.51 -3.37 6.49
C ALA A 36 -5.71 -2.19 5.93
N VAL A 37 -4.99 -2.44 4.84
CA VAL A 37 -4.50 -1.43 3.91
C VAL A 37 -5.37 -1.48 2.67
N LEU A 38 -5.94 -0.34 2.30
CA LEU A 38 -6.72 -0.16 1.07
C LEU A 38 -5.82 0.53 0.05
N ILE A 39 -5.78 0.00 -1.17
CA ILE A 39 -5.14 0.63 -2.33
C ILE A 39 -6.24 1.02 -3.31
N SER A 40 -6.25 2.26 -3.78
CA SER A 40 -7.26 2.75 -4.73
C SER A 40 -6.97 2.34 -6.17
N HIS A 41 -5.71 2.36 -6.60
CA HIS A 41 -5.22 1.94 -7.93
C HIS A 41 -3.68 1.80 -7.94
N ASP A 42 -3.11 1.39 -9.07
CA ASP A 42 -1.69 1.00 -9.21
C ASP A 42 -0.71 2.14 -9.53
N HIS A 43 -1.17 3.39 -9.55
CA HIS A 43 -0.29 4.51 -9.85
C HIS A 43 0.67 4.79 -8.67
N TYR A 44 1.88 5.26 -8.98
CA TYR A 44 2.99 5.34 -8.04
C TYR A 44 2.81 6.30 -6.84
N ASP A 45 1.87 7.24 -6.93
CA ASP A 45 1.47 8.13 -5.83
C ASP A 45 0.39 7.52 -4.93
N HIS A 46 -0.05 6.29 -5.22
CA HIS A 46 -0.96 5.50 -4.39
C HIS A 46 -0.40 4.10 -4.04
N LEU A 47 0.46 3.55 -4.92
CA LEU A 47 1.07 2.23 -4.78
C LEU A 47 2.61 2.34 -4.64
N ASP A 48 3.07 2.50 -3.40
CA ASP A 48 4.49 2.59 -3.05
C ASP A 48 5.06 1.22 -2.64
N TYR A 49 5.86 0.63 -3.53
CA TYR A 49 6.57 -0.64 -3.29
C TYR A 49 7.32 -0.69 -1.95
N ARG A 50 8.01 0.40 -1.57
CA ARG A 50 8.82 0.41 -0.34
C ARG A 50 7.95 0.49 0.89
N ALA A 51 6.88 1.28 0.84
CA ALA A 51 5.89 1.34 1.91
C ALA A 51 5.24 -0.02 2.13
N ILE A 52 4.75 -0.67 1.07
CA ILE A 52 4.13 -2.00 1.15
C ILE A 52 5.10 -3.02 1.77
N LYS A 53 6.34 -3.08 1.30
CA LYS A 53 7.35 -4.00 1.86
C LYS A 53 7.66 -3.78 3.34
N LYS A 54 7.67 -2.52 3.80
CA LYS A 54 7.93 -2.19 5.20
C LYS A 54 6.70 -2.48 6.07
N LEU A 55 5.50 -2.20 5.55
CA LEU A 55 4.24 -2.35 6.28
C LEU A 55 3.77 -3.80 6.38
N ARG A 56 4.11 -4.68 5.43
CA ARG A 56 3.51 -6.02 5.30
C ARG A 56 3.44 -6.85 6.58
N ASN A 57 4.43 -6.76 7.46
CA ASN A 57 4.46 -7.54 8.72
C ASN A 57 3.51 -6.97 9.80
N LYS A 58 3.00 -5.76 9.61
CA LYS A 58 2.02 -5.11 10.48
C LYS A 58 0.60 -5.16 9.89
N VAL A 59 0.42 -5.64 8.65
CA VAL A 59 -0.86 -5.58 7.94
C VAL A 59 -1.52 -6.95 7.93
N ARG A 60 -2.78 -7.04 8.38
CA ARG A 60 -3.55 -8.30 8.32
C ARG A 60 -4.10 -8.55 6.92
N LYS A 61 -4.65 -7.53 6.26
CA LYS A 61 -5.22 -7.61 4.90
C LYS A 61 -4.82 -6.43 4.01
N PHE A 62 -4.55 -6.74 2.74
CA PHE A 62 -4.47 -5.75 1.66
C PHE A 62 -5.75 -5.87 0.82
N LEU A 63 -6.53 -4.80 0.74
CA LEU A 63 -7.72 -4.71 -0.09
C LEU A 63 -7.38 -3.86 -1.31
N VAL A 64 -7.48 -4.45 -2.49
CA VAL A 64 -6.99 -3.84 -3.74
C VAL A 64 -7.97 -4.06 -4.90
N PRO A 65 -7.94 -3.24 -5.97
CA PRO A 65 -8.73 -3.49 -7.16
C PRO A 65 -8.25 -4.74 -7.90
N LEU A 66 -9.11 -5.31 -8.74
CA LEU A 66 -8.76 -6.40 -9.65
C LEU A 66 -7.45 -6.13 -10.40
N GLY A 67 -6.54 -7.10 -10.37
CA GLY A 67 -5.24 -7.07 -11.05
C GLY A 67 -4.12 -6.38 -10.27
N VAL A 68 -4.42 -5.51 -9.31
CA VAL A 68 -3.41 -4.81 -8.49
C VAL A 68 -2.70 -5.79 -7.55
N GLY A 69 -3.38 -6.85 -7.11
CA GLY A 69 -2.83 -7.91 -6.27
C GLY A 69 -1.59 -8.55 -6.89
N SER A 70 -1.53 -8.66 -8.22
CA SER A 70 -0.35 -9.21 -8.93
C SER A 70 0.96 -8.47 -8.62
N HIS A 71 0.90 -7.16 -8.33
CA HIS A 71 2.07 -6.40 -7.89
C HIS A 71 2.52 -6.84 -6.51
N LEU A 72 1.59 -6.96 -5.56
CA LEU A 72 1.88 -7.34 -4.17
C LEU A 72 2.38 -8.79 -4.07
N GLU A 73 1.80 -9.69 -4.86
CA GLU A 73 2.27 -11.08 -4.99
C GLU A 73 3.72 -11.13 -5.46
N ARG A 74 4.04 -10.36 -6.51
CA ARG A 74 5.42 -10.22 -7.02
C ARG A 74 6.37 -9.64 -5.97
N TRP A 75 5.86 -8.87 -5.02
CA TRP A 75 6.65 -8.27 -3.93
C TRP A 75 6.77 -9.18 -2.70
N GLY A 76 6.06 -10.31 -2.69
CA GLY A 76 6.17 -11.39 -1.71
C GLY A 76 5.02 -11.47 -0.71
N ASP A 77 3.86 -10.87 -0.99
CA ASP A 77 2.65 -11.01 -0.19
C ASP A 77 1.61 -11.81 -0.99
N THR A 78 1.33 -13.06 -0.61
CA THR A 78 0.41 -13.94 -1.36
C THR A 78 -0.83 -14.35 -0.56
N GLU A 79 -0.78 -14.28 0.77
CA GLU A 79 -1.85 -14.82 1.63
C GLU A 79 -2.80 -13.74 2.18
N ARG A 80 -2.42 -12.47 2.07
CA ARG A 80 -3.08 -11.34 2.73
C ARG A 80 -3.88 -10.45 1.77
N ILE A 81 -3.87 -10.75 0.47
CA ILE A 81 -4.50 -9.93 -0.55
C ILE A 81 -5.96 -10.36 -0.73
N VAL A 82 -6.84 -9.37 -0.84
CA VAL A 82 -8.22 -9.51 -1.29
C VAL A 82 -8.38 -8.54 -2.45
N GLU A 83 -8.58 -9.08 -3.65
CA GLU A 83 -8.98 -8.27 -4.80
C GLU A 83 -10.50 -8.11 -4.82
N LEU A 84 -10.97 -6.91 -5.12
CA LEU A 84 -12.39 -6.57 -5.22
C LEU A 84 -12.65 -5.86 -6.55
N ASP A 85 -13.76 -6.21 -7.20
CA ASP A 85 -14.35 -5.42 -8.28
C ASP A 85 -15.21 -4.28 -7.72
N TRP A 86 -15.61 -3.37 -8.59
CA TRP A 86 -16.61 -2.36 -8.26
C TRP A 86 -17.85 -3.03 -7.67
N TRP A 87 -18.38 -2.43 -6.60
CA TRP A 87 -19.59 -2.88 -5.90
C TRP A 87 -19.45 -4.18 -5.10
N GLU A 88 -18.27 -4.81 -5.08
CA GLU A 88 -18.01 -5.89 -4.15
C GLU A 88 -17.71 -5.35 -2.74
N GLU A 89 -18.05 -6.16 -1.75
CA GLU A 89 -17.92 -5.82 -0.34
C GLU A 89 -17.17 -6.93 0.40
N VAL A 90 -16.38 -6.53 1.40
CA VAL A 90 -15.70 -7.46 2.30
C VAL A 90 -15.79 -6.96 3.73
N GLU A 91 -16.09 -7.86 4.65
CA GLU A 91 -16.02 -7.59 6.07
C GLU A 91 -14.60 -7.89 6.59
N VAL A 92 -13.97 -6.92 7.21
CA VAL A 92 -12.66 -7.08 7.86
C VAL A 92 -12.89 -7.23 9.36
N LEU A 93 -12.65 -8.43 9.88
CA LEU A 93 -12.72 -8.71 11.31
C LEU A 93 -11.50 -8.11 12.02
N THR A 94 -11.75 -7.18 12.94
CA THR A 94 -10.76 -6.56 13.83
C THR A 94 -10.44 -7.48 15.02
#